data_AF-A0A6A5HPY0-F1
#
_entry.id   AF-A0A6A5HPY0-F1
#
_cell.length_a   1.000
_cell.length_b   1.000
_cell.length_c   1.000
_cell.angle_alpha   90.00
_cell.angle_beta   90.00
_cell.angle_gamma   90.00
#
_symmetry.space_group_name_H-M   'P 1'
#
loop_
_entity.id
_entity.type
_entity.pdbx_description
1 polymer ?
#
loop_
_entity_poly.entity_id
_entity_poly.type
_entity_poly.pdbx_seq_one_letter_code
_entity_poly.pdbx_strand_id
1 'polypeptide(L)'
;MELCKSGGAAGLSGSFTFDEGKEIAAFAASKSKTEPAGSYSQMNFWIDGNRTALNEFSLNDDTLNGTTGYKWAEAPGAVPLSSSCVFLGTQREFIGLVYIHQCTITSSPGLFCQRGAICRTEPLLFH
;
A
#
# COMPACT_ATOMS: atom_id res chain seq x y z
N MET A 1 9.29 -6.22 -4.10
CA MET A 1 9.10 -7.69 -3.95
C MET A 1 10.05 -8.31 -2.93
N GLU A 2 11.32 -7.90 -2.86
CA GLU A 2 12.28 -8.51 -1.89
C GLU A 2 11.92 -8.28 -0.42
N LEU A 3 11.33 -7.13 -0.06
CA LEU A 3 10.95 -6.79 1.33
C LEU A 3 10.03 -7.82 2.01
N CYS A 4 9.05 -8.38 1.30
CA CYS A 4 8.14 -9.37 1.88
C CYS A 4 8.74 -10.78 1.85
N LYS A 5 9.42 -11.12 0.75
CA LYS A 5 10.03 -12.45 0.59
C LYS A 5 11.15 -12.71 1.60
N SER A 6 11.94 -11.68 1.94
CA SER A 6 12.99 -11.80 2.98
C SER A 6 12.41 -12.08 4.37
N GLY A 7 11.15 -11.69 4.63
CA GLY A 7 10.42 -11.99 5.86
C GLY A 7 9.64 -13.31 5.83
N GLY A 8 9.80 -14.15 4.80
CA GLY A 8 9.07 -15.41 4.64
C GLY A 8 7.62 -15.26 4.17
N ALA A 9 7.22 -14.05 3.73
CA ALA A 9 5.90 -13.81 3.17
C ALA A 9 5.86 -14.12 1.65
N ALA A 10 4.68 -14.45 1.13
CA ALA A 10 4.48 -14.81 -0.27
C ALA A 10 4.72 -13.61 -1.22
N GLY A 11 4.39 -12.40 -0.76
CA GLY A 11 4.54 -11.18 -1.56
C GLY A 11 3.90 -9.96 -0.90
N LEU A 12 3.83 -8.88 -1.66
CA LEU A 12 3.01 -7.73 -1.30
C LEU A 12 1.54 -8.14 -1.29
N SER A 13 0.76 -7.51 -0.41
CA SER A 13 -0.69 -7.64 -0.36
C SER A 13 -1.34 -6.29 -0.59
N GLY A 14 -2.62 -6.32 -0.92
CA GLY A 14 -3.51 -5.18 -0.87
C GLY A 14 -4.85 -5.60 -0.30
N SER A 15 -5.88 -4.79 -0.55
CA SER A 15 -7.25 -5.06 -0.14
C SER A 15 -8.09 -5.63 -1.28
N PHE A 16 -8.87 -6.66 -1.00
CA PHE A 16 -9.91 -7.21 -1.88
C PHE A 16 -11.11 -6.27 -1.95
N THR A 17 -11.45 -5.61 -0.83
CA THR A 17 -12.52 -4.62 -0.75
C THR A 17 -12.06 -3.32 -0.09
N PHE A 18 -12.83 -2.23 -0.26
CA PHE A 18 -12.52 -0.97 0.41
C PHE A 18 -12.54 -1.06 1.93
N ASP A 19 -13.43 -1.86 2.51
CA ASP A 19 -13.52 -1.98 3.97
C ASP A 19 -12.38 -2.80 4.55
N GLU A 20 -11.95 -3.87 3.87
CA GLU A 20 -10.71 -4.57 4.21
C GLU A 20 -9.50 -3.61 4.13
N GLY A 21 -9.44 -2.74 3.12
CA GLY A 21 -8.38 -1.74 3.01
C GLY A 21 -8.31 -0.78 4.20
N LYS A 22 -9.46 -0.41 4.79
CA LYS A 22 -9.49 0.39 6.01
C LYS A 22 -8.98 -0.39 7.22
N GLU A 23 -9.34 -1.67 7.34
CA GLU A 23 -8.89 -2.52 8.45
C GLU A 23 -7.37 -2.73 8.39
N ILE A 24 -6.83 -3.05 7.21
CA ILE A 24 -5.39 -3.14 6.95
C ILE A 24 -4.70 -1.82 7.31
N ALA A 25 -5.24 -0.69 6.84
CA ALA A 25 -4.68 0.63 7.12
C ALA A 25 -4.70 0.97 8.62
N ALA A 26 -5.79 0.67 9.33
CA ALA A 26 -5.90 0.89 10.76
C ALA A 26 -4.91 0.01 11.55
N PHE A 27 -4.75 -1.26 11.15
CA PHE A 27 -3.75 -2.14 11.73
C PHE A 27 -2.33 -1.61 11.50
N ALA A 28 -1.97 -1.25 10.27
CA ALA A 28 -0.67 -0.66 9.93
C ALA A 28 -0.42 0.67 10.66
N ALA A 29 -1.46 1.51 10.81
CA ALA A 29 -1.39 2.74 11.61
C ALA A 29 -1.07 2.45 13.08
N SER A 30 -1.67 1.40 13.66
CA SER A 30 -1.40 1.00 15.05
C SER A 30 0.06 0.61 15.26
N LYS A 31 0.65 -0.11 14.29
CA LYS A 31 2.08 -0.48 14.29
C LYS A 31 3.00 0.71 14.02
N SER A 32 2.48 1.77 13.39
CA SER A 32 3.24 3.01 13.15
C SER A 32 3.38 3.87 14.39
N LYS A 33 2.45 3.76 15.34
CA LYS A 33 2.52 4.48 16.63
C LYS A 33 3.62 3.96 17.54
N THR A 34 4.05 2.71 17.37
CA THR A 34 5.09 2.09 18.22
C THR A 34 6.51 2.45 17.79
N GLU A 35 6.72 3.00 16.57
CA GLU A 35 8.00 3.60 16.18
C GLU A 35 7.73 4.89 15.37
N PRO A 36 7.70 6.07 16.03
CA PRO A 36 7.28 7.32 15.41
C PRO A 36 8.22 7.73 14.28
N ALA A 37 7.65 8.00 13.11
CA ALA A 37 8.38 8.52 11.97
C ALA A 37 8.38 10.05 11.97
N GLY A 38 9.26 10.64 12.80
CA GLY A 38 9.64 12.05 12.72
C GLY A 38 8.48 13.05 12.53
N SER A 39 8.69 14.03 11.63
CA SER A 39 7.79 15.15 11.36
C SER A 39 6.88 14.96 10.13
N TYR A 40 6.74 13.75 9.60
CA TYR A 40 5.94 13.50 8.41
C TYR A 40 4.44 13.58 8.74
N SER A 41 3.66 14.18 7.83
CA SER A 41 2.20 14.30 8.01
C SER A 41 1.43 13.05 7.59
N GLN A 42 2.07 12.17 6.80
CA GLN A 42 1.51 10.93 6.30
C GLN A 42 2.50 9.77 6.44
N MET A 43 1.97 8.62 6.82
CA MET A 43 2.69 7.35 6.82
C MET A 43 2.03 6.42 5.84
N ASN A 44 2.84 5.89 4.93
CA ASN A 44 2.40 5.09 3.82
C ASN A 44 3.15 3.77 3.80
N PHE A 45 2.50 2.74 3.24
CA PHE A 45 3.08 1.42 3.07
C PHE A 45 2.93 0.96 1.62
N TRP A 46 3.97 0.34 1.06
CA TRP A 46 3.86 -0.34 -0.23
C TRP A 46 2.83 -1.46 -0.13
N ILE A 47 1.89 -1.48 -1.08
CA ILE A 47 0.93 -2.57 -1.25
C ILE A 47 1.08 -3.18 -2.64
N ASP A 48 0.39 -4.29 -2.90
CA ASP A 48 0.46 -4.92 -4.19
C ASP A 48 -0.16 -4.03 -5.28
N GLY A 49 0.38 -4.12 -6.49
CA GLY A 49 -0.06 -3.31 -7.62
C GLY A 49 1.08 -2.52 -8.23
N ASN A 50 1.27 -2.74 -9.53
CA ASN A 50 2.13 -1.94 -10.39
C ASN A 50 1.30 -1.47 -11.58
N ARG A 51 1.15 -0.16 -11.74
CA ARG A 51 0.37 0.41 -12.83
C ARG A 51 1.09 0.18 -14.17
N THR A 52 0.42 -0.46 -15.11
CA THR A 52 0.93 -0.75 -16.46
C THR A 52 0.36 0.19 -17.51
N ALA A 53 -0.84 0.72 -17.30
CA ALA A 53 -1.50 1.74 -18.12
C ALA A 53 -2.43 2.61 -17.27
N LEU A 54 -3.12 3.59 -17.89
CA LEU A 54 -3.86 4.65 -17.17
C LEU A 54 -4.77 4.14 -16.05
N ASN A 55 -5.44 3.00 -16.25
CA ASN A 55 -6.34 2.36 -15.28
C ASN A 55 -6.07 0.84 -15.16
N GLU A 56 -4.88 0.38 -15.53
CA GLU A 56 -4.51 -1.03 -15.52
C GLU A 56 -3.38 -1.29 -14.54
N PHE A 57 -3.51 -2.36 -13.77
CA PHE A 57 -2.57 -2.73 -12.72
C PHE A 57 -2.21 -4.20 -12.83
N SER A 58 -0.92 -4.48 -12.81
CA SER A 58 -0.38 -5.81 -12.57
C SER A 58 -0.33 -6.06 -11.07
N LEU A 59 -1.00 -7.11 -10.62
CA LEU A 59 -0.97 -7.60 -9.24
C LEU A 59 -0.19 -8.91 -9.19
N ASN A 60 0.51 -9.15 -8.08
CA ASN A 60 1.16 -10.43 -7.82
C ASN A 60 0.19 -11.44 -7.20
N ASP A 61 -0.83 -10.95 -6.50
CA ASP A 61 -1.96 -11.72 -5.99
C ASP A 61 -3.13 -11.68 -6.99
N ASP A 62 -3.43 -12.84 -7.59
CA ASP A 62 -4.51 -13.01 -8.57
C ASP A 62 -5.91 -12.91 -7.96
N THR A 63 -6.01 -12.95 -6.63
CA THR A 63 -7.28 -12.73 -5.92
C THR A 63 -7.61 -11.24 -5.75
N LEU A 64 -6.63 -10.34 -5.92
CA LEU A 64 -6.82 -8.90 -5.76
C LEU A 64 -7.32 -8.25 -7.06
N ASN A 65 -7.94 -7.08 -6.91
CA ASN A 65 -8.30 -6.22 -8.03
C ASN A 65 -7.95 -4.77 -7.70
N GLY A 66 -6.94 -4.24 -8.39
CA GLY A 66 -6.44 -2.87 -8.17
C GLY A 66 -7.43 -1.78 -8.60
N THR A 67 -8.48 -2.11 -9.35
CA THR A 67 -9.48 -1.15 -9.82
C THR A 67 -10.65 -1.02 -8.84
N THR A 68 -11.12 -2.15 -8.28
CA THR A 68 -12.33 -2.18 -7.42
C THR A 68 -12.04 -2.41 -5.95
N GLY A 69 -10.91 -3.02 -5.61
CA GLY A 69 -10.52 -3.27 -4.22
C GLY A 69 -9.84 -2.07 -3.55
N TYR A 70 -9.32 -1.12 -4.33
CA TYR A 70 -8.52 0.01 -3.84
C TYR A 70 -9.27 1.32 -3.87
N LYS A 71 -9.38 1.96 -2.70
CA LYS A 71 -10.00 3.27 -2.59
C LYS A 71 -8.99 4.35 -2.94
N TRP A 72 -8.90 4.69 -4.21
CA TRP A 72 -7.93 5.66 -4.71
C TRP A 72 -8.17 7.07 -4.13
N ALA A 73 -7.10 7.73 -3.66
CA ALA A 73 -7.14 9.12 -3.21
C ALA A 73 -7.34 10.11 -4.35
N GLU A 74 -6.83 9.76 -5.53
CA GLU A 74 -7.03 10.44 -6.80
C GLU A 74 -7.26 9.40 -7.89
N ALA A 75 -8.05 9.72 -8.91
CA ALA A 75 -8.31 8.78 -9.99
C ALA A 75 -6.98 8.36 -10.65
N PRO A 76 -6.72 7.06 -10.89
CA PRO A 76 -5.46 6.62 -11.50
C PRO A 76 -5.09 7.36 -12.78
N GLY A 77 -6.08 7.67 -13.63
CA GLY A 77 -5.87 8.43 -14.86
C GLY A 77 -5.38 9.88 -14.69
N ALA A 78 -5.49 10.46 -13.49
CA ALA A 78 -5.00 11.80 -13.18
C ALA A 78 -3.49 11.81 -12.81
N VAL A 79 -2.89 10.65 -12.53
CA VAL A 79 -1.49 10.53 -12.12
C VAL A 79 -0.59 10.29 -13.34
N PRO A 80 0.55 11.01 -13.51
CA PRO A 80 1.48 10.79 -14.61
C PRO A 80 1.97 9.35 -14.71
N LEU A 81 1.97 8.74 -15.91
CA LEU A 81 2.36 7.33 -16.14
C LEU A 81 3.77 6.96 -15.63
N SER A 82 4.63 7.94 -15.39
CA SER A 82 5.94 7.74 -14.74
C SER A 82 5.85 7.30 -13.27
N SER A 83 4.67 7.37 -12.66
CA SER A 83 4.36 6.82 -11.34
C SER A 83 3.60 5.50 -11.50
N SER A 84 4.06 4.43 -10.84
CA SER A 84 3.45 3.11 -11.05
C SER A 84 3.28 2.28 -9.79
N CYS A 85 4.02 2.54 -8.72
CA CYS A 85 3.88 1.81 -7.48
C CYS A 85 2.70 2.33 -6.66
N VAL A 86 2.10 1.41 -5.91
CA VAL A 86 0.88 1.65 -5.16
C VAL A 86 1.15 1.65 -3.66
N PHE A 87 0.54 2.58 -2.94
CA PHE A 87 0.79 2.83 -1.52
C PHE A 87 -0.51 3.00 -0.74
N LEU A 88 -0.56 2.45 0.48
CA LEU A 88 -1.68 2.60 1.40
C LEU A 88 -1.39 3.67 2.45
N GLY A 89 -2.26 4.67 2.54
CA GLY A 89 -2.22 5.70 3.57
C GLY A 89 -2.76 5.20 4.91
N THR A 90 -2.06 5.54 6.01
CA THR A 90 -2.39 5.04 7.35
C THR A 90 -2.51 6.15 8.39
N GLN A 91 -2.63 7.42 7.99
CA GLN A 91 -2.74 8.53 8.93
C GLN A 91 -3.79 9.57 8.53
N ARG A 92 -4.44 10.13 9.56
CA ARG A 92 -5.41 11.23 9.46
C ARG A 92 -6.51 10.96 8.42
N GLU A 93 -6.79 11.91 7.54
CA GLU A 93 -7.80 11.82 6.47
C GLU A 93 -7.43 10.81 5.36
N PHE A 94 -6.21 10.29 5.36
CA PHE A 94 -5.69 9.39 4.33
C PHE A 94 -5.77 7.90 4.71
N ILE A 95 -6.32 7.58 5.89
CA ILE A 95 -6.46 6.19 6.34
C ILE A 95 -7.32 5.39 5.35
N GLY A 96 -6.74 4.32 4.80
CA GLY A 96 -7.42 3.40 3.87
C GLY A 96 -7.49 3.92 2.44
N LEU A 97 -6.90 5.09 2.15
CA LEU A 97 -6.77 5.60 0.79
C LEU A 97 -5.50 5.06 0.13
N VAL A 98 -5.61 4.85 -1.17
CA VAL A 98 -4.53 4.29 -1.99
C VAL A 98 -3.99 5.36 -2.95
N TYR A 99 -2.66 5.43 -3.06
CA TYR A 99 -1.93 6.40 -3.85
C TYR A 99 -1.06 5.73 -4.90
N ILE A 100 -0.79 6.46 -5.98
CA ILE A 100 0.16 6.05 -7.01
C ILE A 100 1.33 7.02 -6.96
N HIS A 101 2.55 6.50 -6.84
CA HIS A 101 3.76 7.31 -6.88
C HIS A 101 4.89 6.57 -7.60
N GLN A 102 5.95 7.30 -7.92
CA GLN A 102 7.21 6.72 -8.37
C GLN A 102 7.72 5.65 -7.41
N CYS A 103 8.08 4.49 -7.94
CA CYS A 103 8.55 3.36 -7.13
C CYS A 103 9.82 3.64 -6.33
N THR A 104 10.63 4.61 -6.76
CA THR A 104 11.90 4.99 -6.13
C THR A 104 11.73 5.97 -4.96
N ILE A 105 10.52 6.52 -4.75
CA ILE A 105 10.32 7.46 -3.65
C ILE A 105 10.18 6.73 -2.32
N THR A 106 10.95 7.16 -1.33
CA THR A 106 10.91 6.60 0.03
C THR A 106 10.38 7.62 1.04
N SER A 107 10.49 8.91 0.75
CA SER A 107 9.87 9.97 1.54
C SER A 107 9.80 11.28 0.77
N SER A 108 8.97 12.20 1.27
CA SER A 108 8.96 13.61 0.92
C SER A 108 8.91 14.41 2.22
N PRO A 109 9.96 15.19 2.58
CA PRO A 109 10.05 15.90 3.85
C PRO A 109 8.81 16.73 4.16
N GLY A 110 8.22 16.52 5.35
CA GLY A 110 7.00 17.20 5.80
C GLY A 110 5.68 16.67 5.20
N LEU A 111 5.75 15.88 4.12
CA LEU A 111 4.57 15.33 3.45
C LEU A 111 4.36 13.86 3.84
N PHE A 112 5.14 12.93 3.29
CA PHE A 112 4.94 11.51 3.57
C PHE A 112 6.25 10.76 3.79
N CYS A 113 6.16 9.66 4.54
CA CYS A 113 7.22 8.68 4.68
C CYS A 113 6.69 7.29 4.32
N GLN A 114 7.43 6.59 3.48
CA GLN A 114 7.13 5.21 3.09
C GLN A 114 7.84 4.28 4.07
N ARG A 115 7.06 3.68 4.97
CA ARG A 115 7.60 3.00 6.17
C ARG A 115 8.00 1.56 5.94
N GLY A 116 7.39 0.91 4.96
CA GLY A 116 7.52 -0.52 4.74
C GLY A 116 6.38 -1.08 3.91
N ALA A 117 6.27 -2.39 3.83
CA ALA A 117 5.31 -3.05 2.97
C ALA A 117 4.20 -3.75 3.77
N ILE A 118 3.00 -3.83 3.18
CA ILE A 118 1.98 -4.78 3.63
C ILE A 118 2.22 -6.09 2.88
N CYS A 119 2.47 -7.16 3.62
CA CYS A 119 2.85 -8.46 3.08
C CYS A 119 1.78 -9.50 3.37
N ARG A 120 1.55 -10.41 2.41
CA ARG A 120 0.68 -11.57 2.58
C ARG A 120 1.50 -12.78 3.00
N THR A 121 1.18 -13.37 4.14
CA THR A 121 1.74 -14.66 4.59
C THR A 121 0.71 -15.76 4.39
N GLU A 122 1.16 -17.00 4.20
CA GLU A 122 0.25 -18.13 4.18
C GLU A 122 -0.45 -18.30 5.55
N PRO A 123 -1.76 -18.59 5.58
CA PRO A 123 -2.46 -18.84 6.83
C PRO A 123 -1.92 -20.11 7.49
N LEU A 124 -1.65 -20.04 8.80
CA LEU A 124 -1.31 -21.23 9.59
C LEU A 124 -2.59 -22.04 9.85
N LEU A 125 -2.76 -23.12 9.11
CA LEU A 125 -3.84 -24.08 9.35
C LEU A 125 -3.38 -25.08 10.42
N PHE A 126 -3.75 -24.81 11.68
CA PHE A 126 -3.61 -25.81 12.75
C PHE A 126 -4.59 -26.95 12.48
N HIS A 127 -4.06 -28.15 12.23
CA HIS A 127 -4.81 -29.41 12.20
C HIS A 127 -4.74 -30.09 13.56
#